data_AF-A0A6P1TVY9-F1
#
_entry.id   AF-A0A6P1TVY9-F1
#
_cell.length_a   1.000
_cell.length_b   1.000
_cell.length_c   1.000
_cell.angle_alpha   90.00
_cell.angle_beta   90.00
_cell.angle_gamma   90.00
#
_symmetry.space_group_name_H-M   'P 1'
#
loop_
_entity.id
_entity.type
_entity.pdbx_description
1 polymer ?
#
loop_
_entity_poly.entity_id
_entity_poly.type
_entity_poly.pdbx_seq_one_letter_code
_entity_poly.pdbx_strand_id
1 'polypeptide(L)' 'MEAGDRCGKDDYDKCLEKFPLAMAYVPFQKWRKVMDAREGLAVGTIFQELNLPWYGDRNMCGMRGDRHDK' A
#
# COMPACT_ATOMS: atom_id res chain seq x y z
N MET A 1 -5.78 -15.70 -31.56
CA MET A 1 -5.73 -16.54 -30.34
C MET A 1 -4.29 -16.47 -29.88
N GLU A 2 -4.01 -15.61 -28.89
CA GLU A 2 -2.66 -15.38 -28.36
C GLU A 2 -2.07 -16.69 -27.82
N ALA A 3 -0.86 -17.02 -28.26
CA ALA A 3 -0.14 -18.20 -27.79
C ALA A 3 0.22 -18.00 -26.32
N GLY A 4 -0.14 -18.97 -25.48
CA GLY A 4 0.28 -18.98 -24.07
C GLY A 4 1.80 -19.12 -23.99
N ASP A 5 2.47 -18.00 -23.73
CA ASP A 5 3.91 -17.91 -23.49
C ASP A 5 4.25 -18.60 -22.17
N ARG A 6 4.65 -19.88 -22.24
CA ARG A 6 5.21 -20.59 -21.09
C ARG A 6 6.66 -20.14 -20.91
N CYS A 7 6.93 -19.35 -19.87
CA CYS A 7 8.32 -19.04 -19.50
C CYS A 7 9.00 -20.32 -19.01
N GLY A 8 10.03 -20.76 -19.75
CA GLY A 8 10.88 -21.89 -19.37
C GLY A 8 11.77 -21.55 -18.17
N LYS A 9 12.30 -22.58 -17.52
CA LYS A 9 13.16 -22.46 -16.32
C LYS A 9 14.51 -21.76 -16.59
N ASP A 10 14.84 -21.46 -17.85
CA ASP A 10 16.15 -20.97 -18.27
C ASP A 10 16.10 -19.56 -18.90
N ASP A 11 14.91 -18.98 -19.08
CA ASP A 11 14.70 -17.70 -19.80
C ASP A 11 14.11 -16.59 -18.90
N TYR A 12 14.41 -16.61 -17.60
CA TYR A 12 13.85 -15.66 -16.63
C TYR A 12 13.99 -14.19 -17.06
N ASP A 13 15.19 -13.76 -17.47
CA ASP A 13 15.44 -12.37 -17.87
C ASP A 13 14.61 -11.92 -19.07
N LYS A 14 14.39 -12.79 -20.06
CA LYS A 14 13.60 -12.48 -21.27
C LYS A 14 12.10 -12.45 -20.98
N CYS A 15 11.65 -13.13 -19.93
CA CYS A 15 10.24 -13.17 -19.54
C CYS A 15 9.86 -12.03 -18.61
N LEU A 16 10.81 -11.47 -17.84
CA LEU A 16 10.53 -10.39 -16.87
C LEU A 16 9.98 -9.13 -17.54
N GLU A 17 10.46 -8.81 -18.74
CA GLU A 17 9.94 -7.68 -19.54
C GLU A 17 8.45 -7.84 -19.92
N LYS A 18 7.94 -9.07 -19.89
CA LYS A 18 6.54 -9.38 -20.21
C LYS A 18 5.61 -9.27 -19.00
N PHE A 19 6.14 -9.14 -17.78
CA PHE A 19 5.36 -9.01 -16.56
C PHE A 19 5.30 -7.56 -16.07
N PRO A 20 4.16 -7.13 -15.50
CA PRO A 20 4.09 -5.82 -14.85
C PRO A 20 5.07 -5.74 -13.68
N LEU A 21 5.88 -4.68 -13.64
CA LEU A 21 6.91 -4.46 -12.61
C LEU A 21 6.34 -4.44 -11.18
N ALA A 22 5.11 -3.94 -11.03
CA ALA A 22 4.39 -3.93 -9.77
C ALA A 22 2.88 -3.91 -10.03
N MET A 23 2.11 -4.43 -9.08
CA MET A 23 0.67 -4.25 -9.02
C MET A 23 0.34 -3.42 -7.79
N ALA A 24 -0.29 -2.25 -7.99
CA ALA A 24 -0.85 -1.45 -6.91
C ALA A 24 -2.37 -1.66 -6.89
N TYR A 25 -2.86 -2.45 -5.94
CA TYR A 25 -4.29 -2.57 -5.70
C TYR A 25 -4.78 -1.36 -4.91
N VAL A 26 -5.68 -0.58 -5.49
CA VAL A 26 -6.32 0.56 -4.82
C VAL A 26 -7.81 0.25 -4.66
N PRO A 27 -8.31 0.00 -3.44
CA PRO A 27 -9.73 -0.22 -3.23
C PRO A 27 -10.52 1.07 -3.49
N PHE A 28 -11.80 0.92 -3.85
CA PHE A 28 -12.72 2.05 -3.90
C PHE A 28 -12.84 2.68 -2.51
N GLN A 29 -12.25 3.85 -2.35
CA GLN A 29 -12.23 4.60 -1.10
C GLN A 29 -13.37 5.62 -1.06
N LYS A 30 -13.99 5.76 0.11
CA LYS A 30 -15.02 6.79 0.32
C LYS A 30 -14.36 8.15 0.55
N TRP A 31 -14.91 9.20 -0.06
CA TRP A 31 -14.48 10.56 0.20
C TRP A 31 -14.89 10.98 1.62
N ARG A 32 -13.91 11.33 2.46
CA ARG A 32 -14.11 11.78 3.84
C ARG A 32 -13.47 13.15 4.02
N LYS A 33 -12.63 13.30 5.05
CA LYS A 33 -11.89 14.53 5.34
C LYS A 33 -10.60 14.56 4.52
N VAL A 34 -10.60 15.39 3.48
CA VAL A 34 -9.48 15.58 2.55
C VAL A 34 -8.64 16.76 3.02
N MET A 35 -7.31 16.63 2.94
CA MET A 35 -6.35 17.70 3.23
C MET A 35 -6.20 18.67 2.05
N ASP A 36 -5.56 19.80 2.29
CA ASP A 36 -5.06 20.64 1.21
C ASP A 36 -4.06 19.86 0.34
N ALA A 37 -3.99 20.19 -0.95
CA ALA A 37 -3.14 19.47 -1.90
C ALA A 37 -1.65 19.53 -1.52
N ARG A 38 -1.17 20.65 -0.98
CA ARG A 38 0.23 20.82 -0.58
C ARG A 38 0.58 19.92 0.62
N GLU A 39 -0.31 19.87 1.60
CA GLU A 39 -0.14 19.03 2.79
C GLU A 39 -0.23 17.54 2.41
N GLY A 40 -1.21 17.17 1.59
CA GLY A 40 -1.37 15.81 1.12
C GLY A 40 -0.19 15.29 0.32
N LEU A 41 0.42 16.15 -0.51
CA LEU A 41 1.65 15.80 -1.24
C LEU A 41 2.84 15.57 -0.30
N ALA A 42 2.96 16.36 0.78
CA ALA A 42 4.06 16.24 1.73
C ALA A 42 4.02 14.92 2.53
N VAL A 43 2.83 14.43 2.88
CA VAL A 43 2.67 13.16 3.63
C VAL A 43 2.41 11.94 2.74
N GLY A 44 2.15 12.15 1.44
CA GLY A 44 1.91 11.08 0.47
C GLY A 44 0.47 10.56 0.44
N THR A 45 -0.49 11.27 1.04
CA THR A 45 -1.92 10.93 0.99
C THR A 45 -2.78 12.18 1.19
N ILE A 46 -3.87 12.30 0.43
CA ILE A 46 -4.85 13.38 0.63
C ILE A 46 -5.86 13.07 1.74
N PHE A 47 -5.94 11.81 2.19
CA PHE A 47 -6.90 11.37 3.19
C PHE A 47 -6.28 11.44 4.58
N GLN A 48 -6.85 12.27 5.46
CA GLN A 48 -6.31 12.49 6.82
C GLN A 48 -6.22 11.20 7.64
N GLU A 49 -7.16 10.27 7.43
CA GLU A 49 -7.20 8.98 8.14
C GLU A 49 -6.04 8.04 7.78
N LEU A 50 -5.38 8.26 6.64
CA LEU A 50 -4.25 7.47 6.19
C LEU A 50 -2.90 8.04 6.66
N ASN A 51 -2.88 9.25 7.24
CA ASN A 51 -1.68 9.83 7.84
C ASN A 51 -1.46 9.24 9.25
N LEU A 52 -1.03 7.98 9.29
CA LEU A 52 -0.78 7.25 10.53
C LEU A 52 0.71 7.34 10.92
N PRO A 53 1.04 7.47 12.22
CA PRO A 53 2.43 7.44 12.66
C PRO A 53 3.08 6.10 12.33
N TRP A 54 4.34 6.14 11.90
CA TRP A 54 5.16 4.96 11.68
C TRP A 54 5.64 4.40 13.02
N TYR A 55 5.22 3.18 13.37
CA TYR A 55 5.58 2.57 14.65
C TYR A 55 6.85 1.68 14.60
N GLY A 56 7.30 1.23 13.43
CA GLY A 56 8.52 0.43 13.28
C GLY A 56 8.65 -0.79 14.22
N ASP A 57 9.81 -1.45 14.22
CA ASP A 57 10.06 -2.66 15.03
C ASP A 57 10.36 -2.36 16.52
N ARG A 58 10.14 -1.13 16.98
CA ARG A 58 10.31 -0.77 18.41
C ARG A 58 9.05 -1.00 19.23
N ASN A 59 7.98 -1.49 18.61
CA ASN A 59 6.66 -1.60 19.24
C ASN A 59 6.15 -3.05 19.24
N MET A 60 7.04 -4.02 19.48
CA MET A 60 6.60 -5.34 19.94
C MET A 60 5.67 -5.17 21.16
N CYS A 61 4.41 -5.53 20.98
CA CYS A 61 3.41 -5.88 22.00
C CYS A 61 3.50 -5.10 23.34
N GLY A 62 2.70 -4.04 23.48
CA GLY A 62 2.45 -3.47 24.80
C GLY A 62 1.67 -2.15 24.78
N MET A 63 0.43 -2.20 25.27
CA MET A 63 -0.37 -1.05 25.72
C MET A 63 -1.23 -0.32 24.67
N ARG A 64 -2.36 -0.94 24.32
CA ARG A 64 -3.64 -0.21 24.20
C ARG A 64 -4.65 -0.87 25.13
N GLY A 65 -4.56 -0.51 26.41
CA GLY A 65 -5.51 -0.92 27.43
C GLY A 65 -5.97 0.32 28.19
N ASP A 66 -6.97 1.02 27.66
CA ASP A 66 -7.84 1.91 28.43
C ASP A 66 -9.24 1.82 27.82
N ARG A 67 -9.93 0.72 28.14
CA ARG A 67 -11.40 0.64 28.02
C ARG A 67 -11.96 1.45 29.18
N HIS A 68 -12.57 2.58 28.87
CA HIS A 68 -13.49 3.27 29.78
C HIS A 68 -14.54 2.26 30.27
N ASP A 69 -14.64 2.06 31.58
CA ASP A 69 -15.82 1.50 32.23
C ASP A 69 -16.19 2.37 33.44
N LYS A 70 -17.36 3.01 33.30
CA LYS A 70 -18.18 3.77 34.26
C LYS A 70 -17.56 4.86 35.13
#